data_AF-A0A956QZ32-F1
#
_entry.id   AF-A0A956QZ32-F1
#
_cell.length_a   1.000
_cell.length_b   1.000
_cell.length_c   1.000
_cell.angle_alpha   90.00
_cell.angle_beta   90.00
_cell.angle_gamma   90.00
#
_symmetry.space_group_name_H-M   'P 1'
#
loop_
_entity.id
_entity.type
_entity.pdbx_description
1 polymer ?
#
loop_
_entity_poly.entity_id
_entity_poly.type
_entity_poly.pdbx_seq_one_letter_code
_entity_poly.pdbx_strand_id
1 'polypeptide(L)'
;MKQFETDEKGWTSLFYAAQDGDIEEVRTILKSVRGTGIFPPRQALIELKDTEGLTAIDVAKRSGHKEISDYLDGERIRMEYFE
;
A
#
# COMPACT_ATOMS: atom_id res chain seq x y z
N MET A 1 11.36 1.56 14.64
CA MET A 1 10.03 2.21 14.81
C MET A 1 9.07 1.52 13.86
N LYS A 2 7.97 0.91 14.34
CA LYS A 2 6.89 0.41 13.48
C LYS A 2 6.02 1.60 13.12
N GLN A 3 5.97 1.98 11.84
CA GLN A 3 5.29 3.20 11.37
C GLN A 3 3.79 2.98 11.08
N PHE A 4 3.36 1.73 10.93
CA PHE A 4 1.98 1.32 10.67
C PHE A 4 1.57 0.21 11.64
N GLU A 5 0.31 0.22 12.05
CA GLU A 5 -0.27 -0.88 12.81
C GLU A 5 -0.47 -2.07 11.87
N THR A 6 0.06 -3.22 12.29
CA THR A 6 -0.05 -4.48 11.54
C THR A 6 -0.62 -5.55 12.45
N ASP A 7 -1.38 -6.47 11.87
CA ASP A 7 -1.80 -7.68 12.56
C ASP A 7 -0.67 -8.74 12.63
N GLU A 8 -1.05 -9.96 13.04
CA GLU A 8 -0.15 -11.12 13.16
C GLU A 8 0.42 -11.61 11.82
N LYS A 9 -0.26 -11.32 10.70
CA LYS A 9 0.22 -11.64 9.35
C LYS A 9 1.15 -10.56 8.82
N GLY A 10 1.26 -9.43 9.50
CA GLY A 10 1.96 -8.24 9.01
C GLY A 10 1.09 -7.37 8.12
N TRP A 11 -0.23 -7.58 8.10
CA TRP A 11 -1.16 -6.85 7.25
C TRP A 11 -1.61 -5.55 7.90
N THR A 12 -1.69 -4.50 7.08
CA THR A 12 -2.30 -3.21 7.43
C THR A 12 -3.69 -3.13 6.82
N SER A 13 -4.45 -2.07 7.13
CA SER A 13 -5.73 -1.78 6.45
C SER A 13 -5.59 -1.73 4.92
N LEU A 14 -4.42 -1.33 4.40
CA LEU A 14 -4.17 -1.30 2.95
C LEU A 14 -4.15 -2.70 2.33
N PHE A 15 -3.66 -3.72 3.04
CA PHE A 15 -3.68 -5.11 2.56
C PHE A 15 -5.11 -5.62 2.41
N TYR A 16 -5.95 -5.35 3.41
CA TYR A 16 -7.36 -5.77 3.38
C TYR A 16 -8.14 -5.07 2.27
N ALA A 17 -8.01 -3.74 2.14
CA ALA A 17 -8.66 -2.99 1.05
C ALA A 17 -8.21 -3.48 -0.34
N ALA A 18 -6.91 -3.80 -0.49
CA ALA A 18 -6.35 -4.36 -1.71
C ALA A 18 -6.84 -5.79 -1.99
N GLN A 19 -7.01 -6.62 -0.96
CA GLN A 19 -7.56 -7.97 -1.07
C GLN A 19 -9.02 -7.97 -1.47
N ASP A 20 -9.82 -7.06 -0.90
CA ASP A 20 -11.28 -7.01 -1.06
C ASP A 20 -11.71 -6.33 -2.37
N GLY A 21 -10.80 -5.63 -3.03
CA GLY A 21 -11.12 -4.90 -4.26
C GLY A 21 -11.73 -3.52 -4.02
N ASP A 22 -11.59 -2.97 -2.81
CA ASP A 22 -12.17 -1.66 -2.45
C ASP A 22 -11.23 -0.51 -2.84
N ILE A 23 -11.35 -0.06 -4.09
CA ILE A 23 -10.54 1.04 -4.63
C ILE A 23 -10.78 2.37 -3.88
N GLU A 24 -11.99 2.62 -3.37
CA GLU A 24 -12.30 3.87 -2.68
C GLU A 24 -11.66 3.90 -1.29
N GLU A 25 -11.66 2.77 -0.58
CA GLU A 25 -10.93 2.63 0.68
C GLU A 25 -9.41 2.74 0.45
N VAL A 26 -8.87 2.11 -0.60
CA VAL A 26 -7.45 2.26 -0.97
C VAL A 26 -7.08 3.73 -1.18
N ARG A 27 -7.89 4.48 -1.94
CA ARG A 27 -7.67 5.92 -2.16
C ARG A 27 -7.76 6.72 -0.86
N THR A 28 -8.71 6.39 0.01
CA THR A 28 -8.92 7.05 1.30
C THR A 28 -7.72 6.85 2.23
N ILE A 29 -7.25 5.61 2.36
CA ILE A 29 -6.06 5.26 3.14
C ILE A 29 -4.86 6.04 2.61
N LEU A 30 -4.56 5.98 1.30
CA LEU A 30 -3.40 6.68 0.76
C LEU A 30 -3.48 8.20 0.95
N LYS A 31 -4.65 8.82 0.74
CA LYS A 31 -4.84 10.27 1.00
C LYS A 31 -4.64 10.67 2.46
N SER A 32 -4.94 9.77 3.41
CA SER A 32 -4.75 10.03 4.84
C SER A 32 -3.26 10.03 5.26
N VAL A 33 -2.38 9.45 4.44
CA VAL A 33 -0.95 9.36 4.71
C VAL A 33 -0.19 10.44 3.93
N ARG A 34 0.67 11.20 4.62
CA ARG A 34 1.51 12.22 3.97
C ARG A 34 2.38 11.59 2.87
N GLY A 35 2.37 12.21 1.70
CA GLY A 35 3.19 11.76 0.56
C GLY A 35 4.66 12.14 0.70
N THR A 36 4.95 13.29 1.29
CA THR A 36 6.26 13.96 1.22
C THR A 36 7.05 13.92 2.54
N GLY A 37 8.38 14.02 2.47
CA GLY A 37 9.29 14.17 3.61
C GLY A 37 10.59 13.35 3.49
N ILE A 38 11.50 13.48 4.47
CA ILE A 38 12.78 12.73 4.50
C ILE A 38 12.55 11.20 4.55
N PHE A 39 11.39 10.78 5.06
CA PHE A 39 10.93 9.39 5.07
C PHE A 39 9.45 9.39 4.67
N PRO A 40 9.11 9.28 3.37
CA PRO A 40 7.74 9.43 2.90
C PRO A 40 6.88 8.27 3.44
N PRO A 41 5.98 8.52 4.41
CA PRO A 41 5.26 7.43 5.07
C PRO A 41 4.32 6.74 4.08
N ARG A 42 3.82 7.43 3.05
CA ARG A 42 3.00 6.77 2.03
C ARG A 42 3.78 5.71 1.26
N GLN A 43 5.01 6.03 0.84
CA GLN A 43 5.86 5.06 0.16
C GLN A 43 6.16 3.88 1.09
N ALA A 44 6.52 4.15 2.35
CA ALA A 44 6.77 3.11 3.34
C ALA A 44 5.54 2.21 3.60
N LEU A 45 4.32 2.75 3.51
CA LEU A 45 3.09 1.96 3.61
C LEU A 45 2.87 1.08 2.38
N ILE A 46 3.09 1.60 1.17
CA ILE A 46 2.91 0.86 -0.09
C ILE A 46 3.94 -0.26 -0.23
N GLU A 47 5.18 -0.02 0.19
CA GLU A 47 6.30 -0.97 0.13
C GLU A 47 6.37 -1.92 1.33
N LEU A 48 5.49 -1.74 2.33
CA LEU A 48 5.44 -2.60 3.51
C LEU A 48 5.17 -4.04 3.08
N LYS A 49 6.02 -4.95 3.56
CA LYS A 49 5.88 -6.38 3.34
C LYS A 49 5.26 -7.05 4.54
N ASP A 50 4.36 -7.98 4.27
CA ASP A 50 3.82 -8.88 5.27
C ASP A 50 4.84 -9.97 5.67
N THR A 51 4.40 -10.90 6.51
CA THR A 51 5.23 -12.02 6.99
C THR A 51 5.63 -13.01 5.89
N GLU A 52 4.92 -13.03 4.77
CA GLU A 52 5.25 -13.84 3.58
C GLU A 52 6.10 -13.06 2.56
N GLY A 53 6.45 -11.81 2.86
CA GLY A 53 7.24 -10.95 1.98
C GLY A 53 6.42 -10.26 0.89
N LEU A 54 5.09 -10.26 0.98
CA LEU A 54 4.16 -9.68 0.01
C LEU A 54 3.79 -8.26 0.39
N THR A 55 3.60 -7.42 -0.62
CA THR A 55 3.04 -6.08 -0.46
C THR A 55 1.53 -6.08 -0.72
N ALA A 56 0.85 -4.99 -0.37
CA ALA A 56 -0.55 -4.79 -0.76
C ALA A 56 -0.75 -4.84 -2.30
N ILE A 57 0.28 -4.47 -3.09
CA ILE A 57 0.27 -4.60 -4.56
C ILE A 57 0.20 -6.07 -4.97
N ASP A 58 1.02 -6.92 -4.33
CA ASP A 58 1.06 -8.36 -4.63
C ASP A 58 -0.27 -9.03 -4.26
N VAL A 59 -0.87 -8.62 -3.15
CA VAL A 59 -2.19 -9.11 -2.72
C VAL A 59 -3.28 -8.70 -3.72
N ALA A 60 -3.34 -7.43 -4.14
CA ALA A 60 -4.27 -7.00 -5.18
C ALA A 60 -4.13 -7.79 -6.49
N LYS A 61 -2.88 -8.06 -6.93
CA LYS A 61 -2.59 -8.87 -8.11
C LYS A 61 -3.09 -10.31 -7.96
N ARG A 62 -2.86 -10.93 -6.80
CA ARG A 62 -3.29 -12.30 -6.49
C ARG A 62 -4.81 -12.42 -6.41
N SER A 63 -5.49 -11.40 -5.89
CA SER A 63 -6.96 -11.33 -5.85
C SER A 63 -7.61 -10.96 -7.19
N GLY A 64 -6.82 -10.58 -8.21
CA GLY A 64 -7.33 -10.19 -9.53
C GLY A 64 -7.81 -8.74 -9.63
N HIS A 65 -7.52 -7.90 -8.62
CA HIS A 65 -7.89 -6.49 -8.58
C HIS A 65 -6.87 -5.62 -9.32
N LYS A 66 -6.83 -5.78 -10.66
CA LYS A 66 -5.84 -5.10 -11.51
C LYS A 66 -5.85 -3.59 -11.33
N GLU A 67 -7.02 -2.96 -11.25
CA GLU A 67 -7.15 -1.50 -11.08
C GLU A 67 -6.42 -1.01 -9.82
N ILE A 68 -6.57 -1.71 -8.70
CA ILE A 68 -5.89 -1.38 -7.45
C ILE A 68 -4.38 -1.59 -7.59
N SER A 69 -3.97 -2.72 -8.17
CA SER A 69 -2.55 -2.99 -8.36
C SER A 69 -1.87 -1.94 -9.25
N ASP A 70 -2.52 -1.50 -10.33
CA ASP A 70 -2.01 -0.47 -11.23
C ASP A 70 -1.96 0.89 -10.51
N TYR A 71 -2.99 1.22 -9.73
CA TYR A 71 -3.05 2.48 -8.98
C TYR A 71 -1.94 2.58 -7.93
N LEU A 72 -1.75 1.53 -7.14
CA LEU A 72 -0.70 1.47 -6.11
C LEU A 72 0.70 1.48 -6.74
N ASP A 73 0.90 0.76 -7.84
CA ASP A 73 2.18 0.76 -8.55
C ASP A 73 2.50 2.14 -9.16
N GLY A 74 1.47 2.84 -9.66
CA GLY A 74 1.58 4.22 -10.12
C GLY A 74 1.97 5.20 -9.00
N GLU A 75 1.34 5.10 -7.83
CA GLU A 75 1.73 5.92 -6.66
C GLU A 75 3.15 5.61 -6.19
N ARG A 76 3.55 4.33 -6.18
CA ARG A 76 4.90 3.89 -5.83
C ARG A 76 5.95 4.47 -6.79
N ILE A 77 5.73 4.33 -8.10
CA ILE A 77 6.63 4.85 -9.14
C ILE A 77 6.69 6.37 -9.09
N ARG A 78 5.56 7.06 -8.87
CA ARG A 78 5.58 8.53 -8.74
C ARG A 78 6.54 8.96 -7.63
N MET A 79 6.57 8.24 -6.52
CA MET A 79 7.43 8.55 -5.37
C MET A 79 8.90 8.17 -5.60
N GLU A 80 9.17 7.08 -6.32
CA GLU A 80 10.54 6.67 -6.65
C GLU A 80 11.27 7.62 -7.62
N TYR A 81 10.52 8.34 -8.47
CA TYR A 81 11.11 9.13 -9.57
C TYR A 81 10.88 10.65 -9.50
N PHE A 82 9.92 11.15 -8.71
CA PHE A 82 9.49 12.56 -8.79
C PHE A 82 9.46 13.34 -7.45
N GLU A 83 9.91 12.75 -6.33
CA GLU A 83 10.05 13.43 -5.03
C GLU A 83 11.49 13.43 -4.49
#